data_AF-C4XY07-F1
#
_entry.id   AF-C4XY07-F1
#
_cell.length_a   1.000
_cell.length_b   1.000
_cell.length_c   1.000
_cell.angle_alpha   90.00
_cell.angle_beta   90.00
_cell.angle_gamma   90.00
#
_symmetry.space_group_name_H-M   'P 1'
#
loop_
_entity.id
_entity.type
_entity.pdbx_description
1 polymer ?
#
loop_
_entity_poly.entity_id
_entity_poly.type
_entity_poly.pdbx_seq_one_letter_code
_entity_poly.pdbx_strand_id
1 'polypeptide(L)'
;MKHPLLRNPAKWLRGVEKGHSAKLYKESYYDSQLLKANPFANALVSTRKDVSNFRFPLGSMVQVIVKKEHEAYNLVPVLEKPKVGQNPASYVIESEAYIDFLSKRHFKPIPLKYRHRSSSMADSIQVPKDFLQRAESIYLNRIEALLPQLKRSGDNNGIVLKPSPAHIKGQWENSTYVIYAPFCTEEQFIPYKGNSELCFLLTRYIRFKDFTNTKETAKQASQH
;
A
#
# COMPACT_ATOMS: atom_id res chain seq x y z
N MET A 1 26.73 -3.83 24.10
CA MET A 1 26.01 -4.94 23.45
C MET A 1 26.43 -5.05 21.98
N LYS A 2 27.06 -6.16 21.56
CA LYS A 2 27.42 -6.45 20.16
C LYS A 2 26.92 -7.87 19.84
N HIS A 3 25.64 -8.02 19.55
CA HIS A 3 25.05 -9.32 19.25
C HIS A 3 25.35 -9.74 17.79
N PRO A 4 25.98 -10.90 17.54
CA PRO A 4 26.43 -11.31 16.21
C PRO A 4 25.32 -11.50 15.18
N LEU A 5 24.07 -11.76 15.62
CA LEU A 5 22.91 -11.88 14.72
C LEU A 5 22.45 -10.56 14.06
N LEU A 6 22.91 -9.40 14.54
CA LEU A 6 22.48 -8.08 14.02
C LEU A 6 23.52 -7.42 13.11
N ARG A 7 24.59 -8.14 12.71
CA ARG A 7 25.56 -7.65 11.73
C ARG A 7 25.24 -8.25 10.36
N ASN A 8 24.93 -7.37 9.40
CA ASN A 8 24.73 -7.76 8.00
C ASN A 8 26.05 -8.34 7.45
N PRO A 9 26.12 -9.65 7.10
CA PRO A 9 27.39 -10.33 6.81
C PRO A 9 27.91 -10.09 5.38
N ALA A 10 27.20 -9.32 4.55
CA ALA A 10 27.44 -9.28 3.11
C ALA A 10 28.67 -8.46 2.65
N LYS A 11 29.38 -7.74 3.53
CA LYS A 11 30.52 -6.89 3.11
C LYS A 11 31.88 -7.60 3.05
N TRP A 12 32.03 -8.82 3.59
CA TRP A 12 33.37 -9.42 3.75
C TRP A 12 33.62 -10.69 2.93
N LEU A 13 32.61 -11.23 2.24
CA LEU A 13 32.75 -12.47 1.49
C LEU A 13 32.82 -12.17 -0.01
N ARG A 14 34.05 -12.10 -0.55
CA ARG A 14 34.29 -12.09 -2.01
C ARG A 14 34.15 -13.53 -2.53
N GLY A 15 33.33 -13.75 -3.55
CA GLY A 15 33.19 -15.04 -4.24
C GLY A 15 32.11 -15.99 -3.71
N VAL A 16 31.36 -15.63 -2.66
CA VAL A 16 30.23 -16.45 -2.19
C VAL A 16 28.97 -16.09 -2.98
N GLU A 17 28.26 -17.12 -3.45
CA GLU A 17 26.99 -16.98 -4.15
C GLU A 17 26.03 -16.13 -3.29
N LYS A 18 25.64 -14.95 -3.80
CA LYS A 18 24.75 -14.04 -3.09
C LYS A 18 23.34 -14.61 -3.10
N GLY A 19 23.08 -15.54 -2.19
CA GLY A 19 21.78 -16.14 -1.98
C GLY A 19 21.54 -16.33 -0.49
N HIS A 20 20.32 -16.04 -0.04
CA HIS A 20 19.89 -16.46 1.28
C HIS A 20 19.90 -18.00 1.30
N SER A 21 20.73 -18.62 2.13
CA SER A 21 20.76 -20.08 2.25
C SER A 21 19.40 -20.56 2.80
N ALA A 22 18.60 -21.16 1.93
CA ALA A 22 17.26 -21.63 2.26
C ALA A 22 17.25 -22.56 3.50
N LYS A 23 18.34 -23.31 3.69
CA LYS A 23 18.55 -24.25 4.80
C LYS A 23 18.74 -23.57 6.17
N LEU A 24 19.05 -22.28 6.22
CA LEU A 24 19.19 -21.52 7.47
C LEU A 24 17.85 -20.94 7.97
N TYR A 25 16.81 -20.94 7.13
CA TYR A 25 15.46 -20.66 7.59
C TYR A 25 14.92 -21.90 8.30
N LYS A 26 15.03 -21.95 9.64
CA LYS A 26 14.28 -22.95 10.41
C LYS A 26 12.79 -22.58 10.30
N GLU A 27 11.98 -23.49 9.76
CA GLU A 27 10.52 -23.35 9.65
C GLU A 27 9.84 -23.03 11.00
N SER A 28 10.51 -23.33 12.12
CA SER A 28 10.01 -23.10 13.47
C SER A 28 9.99 -21.64 13.95
N TYR A 29 10.77 -20.73 13.35
CA TYR A 29 10.81 -19.33 13.82
C TYR A 29 9.73 -18.45 13.21
N TYR A 30 9.19 -18.84 12.05
CA TYR A 30 8.18 -18.09 11.34
C TYR A 30 7.17 -19.03 10.71
N ASP A 31 5.93 -18.97 11.18
CA ASP A 31 4.83 -19.67 10.53
C ASP A 31 4.57 -19.01 9.16
N SER A 32 4.92 -19.73 8.10
CA SER A 32 4.77 -19.27 6.72
C SER A 32 3.32 -19.06 6.30
N GLN A 33 2.36 -19.78 6.91
CA GLN A 33 0.94 -19.58 6.66
C GLN A 33 0.46 -18.28 7.32
N LEU A 34 0.91 -18.02 8.54
CA LEU A 34 0.60 -16.80 9.28
C LEU A 34 1.20 -15.57 8.59
N LEU A 35 2.45 -15.65 8.10
CA LEU A 35 3.07 -14.57 7.33
C LEU A 35 2.31 -14.27 6.03
N LYS A 36 1.83 -15.30 5.32
CA LYS A 36 1.01 -15.12 4.10
C LYS A 36 -0.36 -14.49 4.39
N ALA A 37 -0.92 -14.71 5.57
CA ALA A 37 -2.19 -14.09 5.97
C ALA A 37 -2.01 -12.66 6.51
N ASN A 38 -0.80 -12.32 6.98
CA ASN A 38 -0.52 -11.03 7.61
C ASN A 38 -0.46 -9.88 6.56
N PRO A 39 -1.32 -8.86 6.68
CA PRO A 39 -1.38 -7.76 5.71
C PRO A 39 -0.10 -6.91 5.67
N PHE A 40 0.61 -6.78 6.80
CA PHE A 40 1.85 -6.02 6.90
C PHE A 40 3.01 -6.74 6.22
N ALA A 41 3.11 -8.06 6.40
CA ALA A 41 4.11 -8.87 5.72
C ALA A 41 3.90 -8.85 4.20
N ASN A 42 2.64 -9.05 3.75
CA ASN A 42 2.27 -8.99 2.34
C ASN A 42 2.60 -7.65 1.68
N ALA A 43 2.45 -6.54 2.41
CA ALA A 43 2.79 -5.21 1.91
C ALA A 43 4.29 -5.06 1.55
N LEU A 44 5.16 -5.85 2.16
CA LEU A 44 6.62 -5.77 2.03
C LEU A 44 7.23 -6.80 1.07
N VAL A 45 6.43 -7.73 0.52
CA VAL A 45 6.92 -8.87 -0.29
C VAL A 45 7.65 -8.44 -1.55
N SER A 46 7.26 -7.32 -2.15
CA SER A 46 7.89 -6.84 -3.38
C SER A 46 8.03 -5.33 -3.38
N THR A 47 8.97 -4.82 -4.16
CA THR A 47 9.17 -3.39 -4.37
C THR A 47 9.00 -3.00 -5.83
N ARG A 48 8.56 -1.77 -6.06
CA ARG A 48 8.49 -1.15 -7.40
C ARG A 48 9.09 0.24 -7.34
N LYS A 49 9.58 0.69 -8.50
CA LYS A 49 10.02 2.08 -8.64
C LYS A 49 8.77 2.94 -8.74
N ASP A 50 8.69 3.94 -7.88
CA ASP A 50 7.85 5.10 -8.09
C ASP A 50 8.39 5.92 -9.27
N VAL A 51 7.59 6.86 -9.74
CA VAL A 51 7.92 7.76 -10.85
C VAL A 51 9.07 8.71 -10.48
N SER A 52 9.39 8.89 -9.20
CA SER A 52 10.64 9.50 -8.70
C SER A 52 11.89 8.60 -8.81
N ASN A 53 11.79 7.41 -9.41
CA ASN A 53 12.83 6.37 -9.51
C ASN A 53 13.27 5.73 -8.18
N PHE A 54 12.73 6.18 -7.04
CA PHE A 54 12.91 5.51 -5.76
C PHE A 54 12.07 4.25 -5.66
N ARG A 55 12.58 3.23 -4.96
CA ARG A 55 11.85 1.97 -4.77
C ARG A 55 11.07 1.98 -3.47
N PHE A 56 9.79 1.65 -3.55
CA PHE A 56 8.91 1.50 -2.40
C PHE A 56 8.29 0.10 -2.37
N PRO A 57 7.92 -0.41 -1.18
CA PRO A 57 7.12 -1.62 -1.07
C PRO A 57 5.81 -1.50 -1.84
N LEU A 58 5.41 -2.55 -2.55
CA LEU A 58 4.21 -2.55 -3.39
C LEU A 58 2.94 -2.25 -2.58
N GLY A 59 2.87 -2.70 -1.32
CA GLY A 59 1.76 -2.38 -0.42
C GLY A 59 1.73 -0.94 0.09
N SER A 60 2.66 -0.09 -0.36
CA SER A 60 2.66 1.35 -0.15
C SER A 60 2.52 2.12 -1.48
N MET A 61 2.03 1.45 -2.54
CA MET A 61 1.94 2.01 -3.89
C MET A 61 0.59 1.80 -4.54
N VAL A 62 0.02 2.87 -5.09
CA VAL A 62 -1.14 2.85 -5.97
C VAL A 62 -0.69 2.48 -7.37
N GLN A 63 -1.36 1.51 -7.99
CA GLN A 63 -1.15 1.19 -9.40
C GLN A 63 -1.95 2.16 -10.25
N VAL A 64 -1.33 2.69 -11.31
CA VAL A 64 -1.96 3.64 -12.22
C VAL A 64 -1.86 3.11 -13.63
N ILE A 65 -3.00 2.98 -14.30
CA ILE A 65 -3.08 2.56 -15.70
C ILE A 65 -3.55 3.72 -16.57
N VAL A 66 -3.37 3.58 -17.88
CA VAL A 66 -3.97 4.49 -18.86
C VAL A 66 -5.23 3.84 -19.39
N LYS A 67 -6.36 4.55 -19.32
CA LYS A 67 -7.65 4.09 -19.83
C LYS A 67 -8.24 5.17 -20.74
N LYS A 68 -8.85 4.75 -21.85
CA LYS A 68 -9.60 5.65 -22.72
C LYS A 68 -10.99 5.89 -22.12
N GLU A 69 -11.31 7.13 -21.79
CA GLU A 69 -12.60 7.57 -21.23
C GLU A 69 -13.06 8.81 -22.01
N HIS A 70 -14.29 8.79 -22.54
CA HIS A 70 -14.87 9.92 -23.30
C HIS A 70 -13.90 10.49 -24.36
N GLU A 71 -13.33 9.59 -25.16
CA GLU A 71 -12.34 9.89 -26.22
C GLU A 71 -10.95 10.36 -25.77
N ALA A 72 -10.75 10.68 -24.50
CA ALA A 72 -9.45 11.06 -23.94
C ALA A 72 -8.73 9.88 -23.27
N TYR A 73 -7.39 9.92 -23.23
CA TYR A 73 -6.60 8.95 -22.46
C TYR A 73 -6.31 9.50 -21.07
N ASN A 74 -6.85 8.87 -20.05
CA ASN A 74 -6.72 9.31 -18.66
C ASN A 74 -5.91 8.33 -17.84
N LEU A 75 -5.19 8.85 -16.86
CA LEU A 75 -4.55 8.07 -15.81
C LEU A 75 -5.59 7.70 -14.75
N VAL A 76 -5.75 6.41 -14.51
CA VAL A 76 -6.77 5.87 -13.61
C VAL A 76 -6.10 5.00 -12.54
N PRO A 77 -6.30 5.27 -11.24
CA PRO A 77 -5.81 4.41 -10.18
C PRO A 77 -6.59 3.08 -10.17
N VAL A 78 -5.92 1.99 -9.81
CA VAL A 78 -6.53 0.66 -9.68
C VAL A 78 -5.90 -0.10 -8.51
N LEU A 79 -6.67 -0.95 -7.82
CA LEU A 79 -6.13 -1.85 -6.79
C LEU A 79 -5.16 -2.86 -7.40
N GLU A 80 -5.63 -3.49 -8.49
CA GLU A 80 -4.89 -4.46 -9.25
C GLU A 80 -5.01 -4.15 -10.73
N LYS A 81 -3.89 -4.27 -11.43
CA LYS A 81 -3.86 -4.18 -12.88
C LYS A 81 -4.83 -5.21 -13.50
N PRO A 82 -5.73 -4.79 -14.43
CA PRO A 82 -6.60 -5.71 -15.11
C PRO A 82 -5.81 -6.71 -15.96
N LYS A 83 -6.20 -8.00 -15.90
CA LYS A 83 -5.55 -9.11 -16.62
C LYS A 83 -5.81 -9.07 -18.13
N VAL A 84 -6.94 -8.52 -18.55
CA VAL A 84 -7.34 -8.43 -19.95
C VAL A 84 -6.79 -7.14 -20.57
N GLY A 85 -6.01 -7.28 -21.65
CA GLY A 85 -5.47 -6.16 -22.45
C GLY A 85 -4.04 -5.71 -22.10
N GLN A 86 -3.51 -4.78 -22.89
CA GLN A 86 -2.22 -4.12 -22.61
C GLN A 86 -2.42 -2.98 -21.61
N ASN A 87 -2.44 -3.30 -20.33
CA ASN A 87 -2.53 -2.29 -19.26
C ASN A 87 -1.16 -2.10 -18.62
N PRO A 88 -0.17 -1.42 -19.25
CA PRO A 88 1.05 -1.12 -18.53
C PRO A 88 0.66 -0.26 -17.31
N ALA A 89 1.17 -0.63 -16.15
CA ALA A 89 0.92 0.10 -14.91
C ALA A 89 2.17 0.90 -14.58
N SER A 90 1.97 2.14 -14.18
CA SER A 90 2.92 2.89 -13.38
C SER A 90 2.56 2.71 -11.90
N TYR A 91 3.47 3.08 -11.01
CA TYR A 91 3.25 2.97 -9.59
C TYR A 91 3.54 4.32 -8.95
N VAL A 92 2.65 4.75 -8.06
CA VAL A 92 2.76 6.01 -7.32
C VAL A 92 2.67 5.72 -5.83
N ILE A 93 3.38 6.45 -4.99
CA ILE A 93 3.27 6.28 -3.53
C ILE A 93 1.83 6.50 -3.09
N GLU A 94 1.35 5.63 -2.23
CA GLU A 94 0.02 5.66 -1.63
C GLU A 94 -0.08 6.71 -0.53
N SER A 95 -0.15 7.97 -0.95
CA SER A 95 -0.28 9.13 -0.07
C SER A 95 -1.06 10.21 -0.79
N GLU A 96 -2.18 10.62 -0.20
CA GLU A 96 -3.01 11.71 -0.72
C GLU A 96 -2.20 12.99 -0.88
N ALA A 97 -1.42 13.37 0.13
CA ALA A 97 -0.57 14.56 0.10
C ALA A 97 0.51 14.48 -1.00
N TYR A 98 1.11 13.29 -1.19
CA TYR A 98 2.09 13.08 -2.25
C TYR A 98 1.46 13.22 -3.63
N ILE A 99 0.31 12.58 -3.85
CA ILE A 99 -0.40 12.61 -5.13
C ILE A 99 -0.92 14.03 -5.43
N ASP A 100 -1.43 14.75 -4.44
CA ASP A 100 -1.82 16.16 -4.58
C ASP A 100 -0.63 17.06 -4.95
N PHE A 101 0.53 16.84 -4.30
CA PHE A 101 1.74 17.56 -4.65
C PHE A 101 2.18 17.29 -6.10
N LEU A 102 2.07 16.05 -6.56
CA LEU A 102 2.44 15.66 -7.91
C LEU A 102 1.47 16.19 -8.97
N SER A 103 0.17 16.24 -8.67
CA SER A 103 -0.84 16.76 -9.60
C SER A 103 -0.63 18.24 -9.94
N LYS A 104 -0.07 19.00 -8.98
CA LYS A 104 0.30 20.42 -9.13
C LYS A 104 1.60 20.65 -9.89
N ARG A 105 2.42 19.62 -10.11
CA ARG A 105 3.65 19.69 -10.92
C ARG A 105 3.43 19.02 -12.27
N HIS A 106 4.34 19.21 -13.23
CA HIS A 106 4.36 18.45 -14.50
C HIS A 106 4.74 16.96 -14.30
N PHE A 107 4.12 16.28 -13.35
CA PHE A 107 4.41 14.90 -13.02
C PHE A 107 3.27 13.99 -13.46
N LYS A 108 3.45 13.39 -14.64
CA LYS A 108 2.51 12.42 -15.19
C LYS A 108 3.06 11.01 -14.96
N PRO A 109 2.47 10.18 -14.07
CA PRO A 109 2.88 8.80 -13.82
C PRO A 109 2.49 7.88 -14.99
N ILE A 110 2.95 8.22 -16.20
CA ILE A 110 2.67 7.52 -17.43
C ILE A 110 3.51 6.24 -17.46
N PRO A 111 2.90 5.07 -17.68
CA PRO A 111 3.64 3.83 -17.81
C PRO A 111 4.71 3.91 -18.91
N LEU A 112 5.90 3.38 -18.63
CA LEU A 112 7.06 3.45 -19.54
C LEU A 112 6.75 2.97 -20.96
N LYS A 113 5.91 1.93 -21.11
CA LYS A 113 5.53 1.40 -22.43
C LYS A 113 4.88 2.46 -23.33
N TYR A 114 4.11 3.40 -22.78
CA TYR A 114 3.51 4.49 -23.56
C TYR A 114 4.57 5.53 -23.94
N ARG A 115 5.48 5.88 -23.01
CA ARG A 115 6.58 6.82 -23.28
C ARG A 115 7.51 6.31 -24.40
N HIS A 116 7.80 5.01 -24.45
CA HIS A 116 8.66 4.42 -25.48
C HIS A 116 7.97 4.24 -26.83
N ARG A 117 6.64 4.14 -26.87
CA ARG A 117 5.89 3.89 -28.11
C ARG A 117 5.64 5.17 -28.90
N SER A 118 5.30 6.27 -28.23
CA SER A 118 5.06 7.57 -28.86
C SER A 118 5.08 8.69 -27.82
N SER A 119 5.92 9.70 -28.04
CA SER A 119 5.94 10.92 -27.21
C SER A 119 4.63 11.70 -27.31
N SER A 120 4.06 11.83 -28.51
CA SER A 120 2.78 12.52 -28.72
C SER A 120 1.61 11.85 -28.00
N MET A 121 1.62 10.52 -27.91
CA MET A 121 0.65 9.79 -27.09
C MET A 121 0.88 10.01 -25.59
N ALA A 122 2.13 10.11 -25.14
CA ALA A 122 2.43 10.39 -23.74
C ALA A 122 1.93 11.79 -23.34
N ASP A 123 2.06 12.78 -24.22
CA ASP A 123 1.66 14.15 -23.95
C ASP A 123 0.13 14.33 -23.90
N SER A 124 -0.62 13.55 -24.70
CA SER A 124 -2.09 13.57 -24.71
C SER A 124 -2.72 12.88 -23.49
N ILE A 125 -1.95 12.11 -22.70
CA ILE A 125 -2.46 11.49 -21.48
C ILE A 125 -2.65 12.55 -20.39
N GLN A 126 -3.84 12.57 -19.79
CA GLN A 126 -4.23 13.52 -18.74
C GLN A 126 -4.36 12.85 -17.37
N VAL A 127 -4.03 13.60 -16.31
CA VAL A 127 -4.42 13.24 -14.94
C VAL A 127 -5.79 13.88 -14.71
N PRO A 128 -6.84 13.08 -14.45
CA PRO A 128 -8.17 13.63 -14.23
C PRO A 128 -8.19 14.46 -12.92
N LYS A 129 -9.00 15.53 -12.88
CA LYS A 129 -9.05 16.45 -11.72
C LYS A 129 -9.49 15.75 -10.43
N ASP A 130 -10.34 14.74 -10.57
CA ASP A 130 -10.89 13.91 -9.50
C ASP A 130 -10.03 12.67 -9.20
N PHE A 131 -8.77 12.62 -9.62
CA PHE A 131 -7.90 11.45 -9.43
C PHE A 131 -7.79 10.99 -7.96
N LEU A 132 -7.66 11.92 -7.02
CA LEU A 132 -7.59 11.62 -5.59
C LEU A 132 -8.88 10.99 -5.07
N GLN A 133 -10.02 11.58 -5.43
CA GLN A 133 -11.34 11.06 -5.09
C GLN A 133 -11.53 9.65 -5.67
N ARG A 134 -11.14 9.43 -6.94
CA ARG A 134 -11.17 8.10 -7.55
C ARG A 134 -10.29 7.10 -6.81
N ALA A 135 -9.07 7.49 -6.41
CA ALA A 135 -8.19 6.61 -5.65
C ALA A 135 -8.80 6.23 -4.30
N GLU A 136 -9.39 7.19 -3.59
CA GLU A 136 -10.10 6.96 -2.33
C GLU A 136 -11.32 6.06 -2.49
N SER A 137 -12.22 6.37 -3.43
CA SER A 137 -13.45 5.60 -3.66
C SER A 137 -13.17 4.14 -3.99
N ILE A 138 -12.05 3.85 -4.66
CA ILE A 138 -11.65 2.47 -4.95
C ILE A 138 -11.41 1.66 -3.68
N TYR A 139 -10.79 2.24 -2.65
CA TYR A 139 -10.59 1.56 -1.36
C TYR A 139 -11.92 1.40 -0.64
N LEU A 140 -12.67 2.50 -0.48
CA LEU A 140 -13.92 2.50 0.26
C LEU A 140 -14.94 1.53 -0.34
N ASN A 141 -15.18 1.60 -1.65
CA ASN A 141 -16.13 0.71 -2.33
C ASN A 141 -15.76 -0.77 -2.13
N ARG A 142 -14.46 -1.10 -2.13
CA ARG A 142 -14.02 -2.49 -1.93
C ARG A 142 -14.11 -2.92 -0.47
N ILE A 143 -13.80 -2.04 0.48
CA ILE A 143 -13.94 -2.28 1.91
C ILE A 143 -15.43 -2.48 2.26
N GLU A 144 -16.31 -1.60 1.80
CA GLU A 144 -17.77 -1.69 1.99
C GLU A 144 -18.35 -2.96 1.39
N ALA A 145 -17.83 -3.44 0.26
CA ALA A 145 -18.27 -4.72 -0.32
C ALA A 145 -17.80 -5.95 0.48
N LEU A 146 -16.65 -5.86 1.16
CA LEU A 146 -16.05 -6.98 1.91
C LEU A 146 -16.51 -7.03 3.38
N LEU A 147 -16.85 -5.90 3.99
CA LEU A 147 -17.29 -5.82 5.38
C LEU A 147 -18.52 -6.72 5.68
N PRO A 148 -19.58 -6.76 4.85
CA PRO A 148 -20.71 -7.67 5.07
C PRO A 148 -20.35 -9.15 4.95
N GLN A 149 -19.24 -9.49 4.27
CA GLN A 149 -18.78 -10.86 4.01
C GLN A 149 -17.77 -11.35 5.06
N LEU A 150 -17.66 -10.64 6.19
CA LEU A 150 -16.67 -10.88 7.23
C LEU A 150 -16.74 -12.32 7.75
N LYS A 151 -15.65 -13.06 7.59
CA LYS A 151 -15.48 -14.39 8.19
C LYS A 151 -15.03 -14.21 9.63
N ARG A 152 -15.95 -14.50 10.57
CA ARG A 152 -15.69 -14.39 12.01
C ARG A 152 -14.88 -15.55 12.58
N SER A 153 -14.72 -16.64 11.82
CA SER A 153 -13.86 -17.76 12.21
C SER A 153 -12.40 -17.48 11.82
N GLY A 154 -11.54 -17.37 12.81
CA GLY A 154 -10.11 -17.11 12.60
C GLY A 154 -9.29 -17.20 13.89
N ASP A 155 -7.98 -17.11 13.74
CA ASP A 155 -7.03 -17.16 14.85
C ASP A 155 -7.09 -15.88 15.71
N ASN A 156 -6.42 -15.86 16.87
CA ASN A 156 -6.37 -14.71 17.80
C ASN A 156 -5.69 -13.45 17.24
N ASN A 157 -5.29 -13.43 15.96
CA ASN A 157 -4.57 -12.34 15.32
C ASN A 157 -5.47 -11.63 14.30
N GLY A 158 -5.59 -10.32 14.43
CA GLY A 158 -6.45 -9.53 13.56
C GLY A 158 -6.31 -8.03 13.77
N ILE A 159 -7.25 -7.31 13.19
CA ILE A 159 -7.41 -5.86 13.31
C ILE A 159 -8.69 -5.61 14.09
N VAL A 160 -8.67 -4.66 15.03
CA VAL A 160 -9.89 -4.16 15.66
C VAL A 160 -10.33 -2.91 14.91
N LEU A 161 -11.53 -2.92 14.35
CA LEU A 161 -12.16 -1.76 13.73
C LEU A 161 -13.10 -1.12 14.75
N LYS A 162 -12.89 0.16 15.06
CA LYS A 162 -13.68 0.95 16.01
C LYS A 162 -14.34 2.15 15.29
N PRO A 163 -15.53 2.58 15.73
CA PRO A 163 -16.18 3.77 15.22
C PRO A 163 -15.36 5.04 15.54
N SER A 164 -15.37 6.00 14.62
CA SER A 164 -14.71 7.31 14.80
C SER A 164 -15.50 8.40 14.09
N PRO A 165 -15.89 9.49 14.77
CA PRO A 165 -16.78 10.49 14.18
C PRO A 165 -16.11 11.40 13.13
N ALA A 166 -14.79 11.52 13.13
CA ALA A 166 -14.10 12.56 12.36
C ALA A 166 -13.17 12.00 11.28
N HIS A 167 -12.23 11.14 11.65
CA HIS A 167 -11.14 10.73 10.77
C HIS A 167 -10.81 9.26 10.90
N ILE A 168 -10.25 8.71 9.82
CA ILE A 168 -9.62 7.40 9.87
C ILE A 168 -8.23 7.52 10.52
N LYS A 169 -7.94 6.65 11.48
CA LYS A 169 -6.63 6.61 12.17
C LYS A 169 -6.28 5.16 12.53
N GLY A 170 -5.02 4.78 12.34
CA GLY A 170 -4.50 3.51 12.80
C GLY A 170 -3.50 3.66 13.95
N GLN A 171 -3.65 2.88 15.02
CA GLN A 171 -2.68 2.83 16.11
C GLN A 171 -2.58 1.43 16.71
N TRP A 172 -1.43 1.11 17.32
CA TRP A 172 -1.25 -0.16 18.03
C TRP A 172 -1.71 0.00 19.48
N GLU A 173 -2.64 -0.86 19.92
CA GLU A 173 -3.12 -0.95 21.30
C GLU A 173 -2.96 -2.38 21.78
N ASN A 174 -2.24 -2.60 22.88
CA ASN A 174 -2.08 -3.92 23.49
C ASN A 174 -1.68 -5.03 22.48
N SER A 175 -0.70 -4.72 21.61
CA SER A 175 -0.21 -5.61 20.54
C SER A 175 -1.21 -5.93 19.41
N THR A 176 -2.36 -5.26 19.38
CA THR A 176 -3.35 -5.38 18.30
C THR A 176 -3.41 -4.06 17.53
N TYR A 177 -3.53 -4.14 16.20
CA TYR A 177 -3.69 -2.93 15.39
C TYR A 177 -5.16 -2.50 15.40
N VAL A 178 -5.41 -1.29 15.88
CA VAL A 178 -6.74 -0.71 16.01
C VAL A 178 -6.92 0.38 14.97
N ILE A 179 -8.02 0.28 14.23
CA ILE A 179 -8.41 1.21 13.18
C ILE A 179 -9.67 1.92 13.64
N TYR A 180 -9.58 3.22 13.80
CA TYR A 180 -10.69 4.12 14.03
C TYR A 180 -11.20 4.59 12.69
N ALA A 181 -12.48 4.38 12.35
CA ALA A 181 -13.00 4.73 11.03
C ALA A 181 -14.43 5.29 11.07
N PRO A 182 -14.78 6.27 10.22
CA PRO A 182 -16.12 6.87 10.17
C PRO A 182 -17.18 5.98 9.52
N PHE A 183 -16.77 5.02 8.68
CA PHE A 183 -17.67 4.03 8.08
C PHE A 183 -17.95 2.84 9.00
N CYS A 184 -17.35 2.80 10.19
CA CYS A 184 -17.57 1.76 11.19
C CYS A 184 -18.63 2.25 12.19
N THR A 185 -19.71 1.49 12.37
CA THR A 185 -20.79 1.82 13.31
C THR A 185 -20.58 1.19 14.69
N GLU A 186 -19.98 -0.01 14.73
CA GLU A 186 -19.79 -0.80 15.95
C GLU A 186 -18.38 -1.40 15.96
N GLU A 187 -17.83 -1.61 17.17
CA GLU A 187 -16.53 -2.26 17.30
C GLU A 187 -16.57 -3.70 16.77
N GLN A 188 -15.63 -4.04 15.90
CA GLN A 188 -15.54 -5.34 15.26
C GLN A 188 -14.10 -5.84 15.21
N PHE A 189 -13.89 -7.09 15.60
CA PHE A 189 -12.63 -7.78 15.38
C PHE A 189 -12.61 -8.46 14.00
N ILE A 190 -11.58 -8.21 13.22
CA ILE A 190 -11.37 -8.72 11.87
C ILE A 190 -10.15 -9.66 11.89
N PRO A 191 -10.35 -10.99 11.96
CA PRO A 191 -9.25 -11.94 11.91
C PRO A 191 -8.49 -11.86 10.59
N TYR A 192 -7.15 -11.99 10.61
CA TYR A 192 -6.35 -12.01 9.38
C TYR A 192 -6.71 -13.20 8.48
N LYS A 193 -6.87 -14.37 9.09
CA LYS A 193 -7.24 -15.61 8.40
C LYS A 193 -8.66 -15.49 7.86
N GLY A 194 -8.82 -15.72 6.56
CA GLY A 194 -10.12 -15.60 5.89
C GLY A 194 -10.51 -14.19 5.46
N ASN A 195 -9.85 -13.13 5.97
CA ASN A 195 -10.14 -11.73 5.63
C ASN A 195 -8.88 -10.94 5.21
N SER A 196 -7.84 -11.62 4.71
CA SER A 196 -6.55 -11.01 4.39
C SER A 196 -6.64 -9.84 3.42
N GLU A 197 -7.54 -9.90 2.45
CA GLU A 197 -7.79 -8.81 1.49
C GLU A 197 -8.36 -7.57 2.19
N LEU A 198 -9.38 -7.74 3.04
CA LEU A 198 -9.99 -6.66 3.80
C LEU A 198 -8.96 -6.00 4.74
N CYS A 199 -8.21 -6.80 5.50
CA CYS A 199 -7.17 -6.28 6.39
C CYS A 199 -6.08 -5.51 5.62
N PHE A 200 -5.72 -5.99 4.43
CA PHE A 200 -4.75 -5.32 3.56
C PHE A 200 -5.30 -3.98 3.07
N LEU A 201 -6.54 -3.92 2.60
CA LEU A 201 -7.19 -2.70 2.12
C LEU A 201 -7.38 -1.66 3.22
N LEU A 202 -7.78 -2.08 4.42
CA LEU A 202 -7.91 -1.19 5.58
C LEU A 202 -6.56 -0.54 5.93
N THR A 203 -5.49 -1.34 6.01
CA THR A 203 -4.13 -0.85 6.30
C THR A 203 -3.66 0.15 5.24
N ARG A 204 -3.99 -0.12 3.98
CA ARG A 204 -3.66 0.71 2.82
C ARG A 204 -4.40 2.04 2.83
N TYR A 205 -5.71 2.00 3.07
CA TYR A 205 -6.54 3.19 3.12
C TYR A 205 -6.12 4.14 4.24
N ILE A 206 -5.75 3.62 5.42
CA ILE A 206 -5.16 4.44 6.49
C ILE A 206 -3.92 5.16 5.99
N ARG A 207 -2.95 4.43 5.41
CA ARG A 207 -1.69 5.04 4.94
C ARG A 207 -1.91 6.10 3.88
N PHE A 208 -2.88 5.87 2.99
CA PHE A 208 -3.29 6.84 1.99
C PHE A 208 -3.70 8.18 2.63
N LYS A 209 -4.44 8.13 3.76
CA LYS A 209 -4.92 9.29 4.52
C LYS A 209 -3.93 9.87 5.54
N ASP A 210 -3.13 9.03 6.22
CA ASP A 210 -2.32 9.41 7.39
C ASP A 210 -1.07 10.24 7.07
N PHE A 211 -0.66 10.35 5.80
CA PHE A 211 0.58 11.05 5.42
C PHE A 211 0.57 12.57 5.73
N THR A 212 -0.59 13.12 6.07
CA THR A 212 -0.79 14.52 6.46
C THR A 212 -0.37 14.82 7.91
N ASN A 213 -0.35 13.83 8.80
CA ASN A 213 -0.06 14.03 10.24
C ASN A 213 1.44 14.10 10.59
N THR A 214 2.33 13.83 9.64
CA THR A 214 3.79 13.90 9.89
C THR A 214 4.30 15.32 10.16
N LYS A 215 3.54 16.37 9.80
CA LYS A 215 3.90 17.76 10.10
C LYS A 215 3.66 18.15 11.57
N GLU A 216 2.69 17.53 12.25
CA GLU A 216 2.43 17.82 13.67
C GLU A 216 3.43 17.11 14.59
N THR A 217 3.82 15.88 14.25
CA THR A 217 4.85 15.14 14.99
C THR A 217 6.25 15.75 14.81
N ALA A 218 6.58 16.30 13.63
CA ALA A 218 7.84 17.02 13.43
C ALA A 218 7.91 18.34 14.21
N LYS A 219 6.76 19.01 14.44
CA LYS A 219 6.69 20.25 15.23
C LYS A 219 6.81 19.98 16.73
N GLN A 220 6.22 18.90 17.22
CA GLN A 220 6.32 18.47 18.62
C GLN A 220 7.72 17.92 18.96
N ALA A 221 8.39 17.22 18.04
CA ALA A 221 9.77 16.76 18.22
C ALA A 221 10.83 17.89 18.14
N SER A 222 10.45 19.08 17.69
CA SER A 222 11.31 20.28 17.71
C SER A 222 11.11 21.18 18.94
N GLN A 223 10.22 20.79 19.85
CA GLN A 223 9.91 21.51 21.09
C GLN A 223 10.32 20.74 22.35
N HIS A 224 11.04 19.64 22.19
CA HIS A 224 11.70 18.85 23.24
C HIS A 224 13.15 18.57 22.84
#